data_AF-A0A7C7PFG6-F1
#
_entry.id   AF-A0A7C7PFG6-F1
#
_cell.length_a   1.000
_cell.length_b   1.000
_cell.length_c   1.000
_cell.angle_alpha   90.00
_cell.angle_beta   90.00
_cell.angle_gamma   90.00
#
_symmetry.space_group_name_H-M   'P 1'
#
loop_
_entity.id
_entity.type
_entity.pdbx_description
1 polymer ?
#
loop_
_entity_poly.entity_id
_entity_poly.type
_entity_poly.pdbx_seq_one_letter_code
_entity_poly.pdbx_strand_id
1 'polypeptide(L)'
;MRNLVILGVVIFVCLTGSQSSLFAFEPDTYQLSGIVKNSTPDGATPAGLSVALHTEHLERGAGMFHTFTEMDGSFEFSPIEVEEDTLYGVSVIHQGATYTLNVNPSYKSPIEIEVFDAVDSDDVVAGFNASVLFTSIDPSTRRVSIMEMITLVNESETT
;
A
#
# COMPACT_ATOMS: atom_id res chain seq x y z
N MET A 1 -73.69 -0.54 5.85
CA MET A 1 -72.73 -1.17 6.80
C MET A 1 -71.81 -2.18 6.13
N ARG A 2 -72.30 -3.15 5.33
CA ARG A 2 -71.47 -4.15 4.65
C ARG A 2 -70.36 -3.59 3.75
N ASN A 3 -70.64 -2.52 2.98
CA ASN A 3 -69.66 -1.92 2.07
C ASN A 3 -68.56 -1.12 2.79
N LEU A 4 -68.80 -0.67 4.03
CA LEU A 4 -67.85 0.10 4.82
C LEU A 4 -66.80 -0.81 5.48
N VAL A 5 -67.20 -2.03 5.85
CA VAL A 5 -66.31 -3.08 6.37
C VAL A 5 -65.36 -3.58 5.28
N ILE A 6 -65.85 -3.76 4.06
CA ILE A 6 -65.03 -4.22 2.92
C ILE A 6 -63.94 -3.19 2.59
N LEU A 7 -64.26 -1.89 2.61
CA LEU A 7 -63.29 -0.83 2.35
C LEU A 7 -62.20 -0.78 3.42
N GLY A 8 -62.56 -0.99 4.69
CA GLY A 8 -61.60 -1.04 5.80
C GLY A 8 -60.62 -2.21 5.72
N VAL A 9 -61.09 -3.38 5.28
CA VAL A 9 -60.24 -4.57 5.11
C VAL A 9 -59.25 -4.39 3.94
N VAL A 10 -59.68 -3.76 2.83
CA VAL A 10 -58.80 -3.51 1.68
C VAL A 10 -57.67 -2.54 2.02
N ILE A 11 -57.97 -1.47 2.79
CA ILE A 11 -56.95 -0.49 3.22
C ILE A 11 -55.94 -1.15 4.17
N PHE A 12 -56.39 -2.01 5.08
CA PHE A 12 -55.51 -2.70 6.03
C PHE A 12 -54.54 -3.66 5.32
N VAL A 13 -55.01 -4.39 4.31
CA VAL A 13 -54.15 -5.32 3.52
C VAL A 13 -53.13 -4.56 2.67
N CYS A 14 -53.48 -3.40 2.11
CA CYS A 14 -52.53 -2.57 1.37
C CYS A 14 -51.44 -1.96 2.28
N LEU A 15 -51.75 -1.62 3.53
CA LEU A 15 -50.77 -1.06 4.48
C LEU A 15 -49.79 -2.12 5.02
N THR A 16 -50.20 -3.38 5.15
CA THR A 16 -49.30 -4.46 5.62
C THR A 16 -48.41 -5.03 4.51
N GLY A 17 -48.75 -4.79 3.24
CA GLY A 17 -47.97 -5.23 2.08
C GLY A 17 -46.79 -4.31 1.72
N SER A 18 -46.70 -3.13 2.35
CA SER A 18 -45.59 -2.18 2.15
C SER A 18 -44.44 -2.50 3.10
N GLN A 19 -43.96 -3.74 3.07
CA GLN A 19 -42.62 -4.03 3.58
C GLN A 19 -41.65 -3.46 2.55
N SER A 20 -41.29 -2.19 2.72
CA SER A 20 -40.13 -1.61 2.07
C SER A 20 -38.92 -2.44 2.49
N SER A 21 -38.45 -3.31 1.58
CA SER A 21 -37.14 -3.95 1.71
C SER A 21 -36.11 -2.82 1.78
N LEU A 22 -35.70 -2.46 2.99
CA LEU A 22 -34.51 -1.69 3.21
C LEU A 22 -33.35 -2.59 2.79
N PHE A 23 -32.88 -2.42 1.55
CA PHE A 23 -31.59 -2.95 1.15
C PHE A 23 -30.55 -2.18 1.97
N ALA A 24 -30.09 -2.77 3.07
CA ALA A 24 -28.86 -2.34 3.70
C ALA A 24 -27.76 -2.54 2.66
N PHE A 25 -27.06 -1.46 2.30
CA PHE A 25 -25.87 -1.53 1.47
C PHE A 25 -24.77 -2.14 2.34
N GLU A 26 -24.38 -3.38 2.05
CA GLU A 26 -23.18 -3.97 2.65
C GLU A 26 -21.98 -3.27 1.99
N PRO A 27 -21.07 -2.65 2.77
CA PRO A 27 -19.89 -2.03 2.19
C PRO A 27 -19.10 -3.08 1.40
N ASP A 28 -18.60 -2.72 0.21
CA ASP A 28 -17.72 -3.60 -0.55
C ASP A 28 -16.43 -3.80 0.26
N THR A 29 -16.29 -4.99 0.86
CA THR A 29 -15.08 -5.35 1.60
C THR A 29 -14.06 -6.00 0.67
N TYR A 30 -12.79 -5.64 0.83
CA TYR A 30 -11.67 -6.21 0.10
C TYR A 30 -10.75 -6.99 1.03
N GLN A 31 -10.48 -8.25 0.68
CA GLN A 31 -9.52 -9.10 1.37
C GLN A 31 -8.18 -9.03 0.64
N LEU A 32 -7.25 -8.27 1.22
CA LEU A 32 -5.89 -8.15 0.71
C LEU A 32 -4.99 -9.23 1.32
N SER A 33 -4.37 -10.02 0.45
CA SER A 33 -3.35 -11.00 0.80
C SER A 33 -2.23 -10.98 -0.22
N GLY A 34 -1.08 -11.52 0.15
CA GLY A 34 0.08 -11.54 -0.74
C GLY A 34 1.22 -12.40 -0.22
N ILE A 35 2.33 -12.34 -0.95
CA ILE A 35 3.60 -12.96 -0.59
C ILE A 35 4.73 -11.94 -0.73
N VAL A 36 5.60 -11.88 0.26
CA VAL A 36 6.88 -11.19 0.15
C VAL A 36 7.94 -12.21 -0.24
N LYS A 37 8.59 -11.98 -1.38
CA LYS A 37 9.55 -12.90 -1.97
C LYS A 37 10.91 -12.24 -2.03
N ASN A 38 11.92 -12.89 -1.47
CA ASN A 38 13.30 -12.48 -1.65
C ASN A 38 13.80 -12.96 -3.01
N SER A 39 14.07 -12.02 -3.91
CA SER A 39 14.55 -12.29 -5.26
C SER A 39 16.08 -12.29 -5.37
N THR A 40 16.81 -12.10 -4.25
CA THR A 40 18.25 -12.36 -4.20
C THR A 40 18.54 -13.85 -4.41
N PRO A 41 19.57 -14.24 -5.19
CA PRO A 41 19.99 -15.63 -5.32
C PRO A 41 20.26 -16.27 -3.95
N ASP A 42 19.67 -17.45 -3.72
CA ASP A 42 19.71 -18.15 -2.42
C ASP A 42 19.17 -17.35 -1.23
N GLY A 43 18.41 -16.28 -1.51
CA GLY A 43 17.80 -15.41 -0.51
C GLY A 43 16.82 -16.17 0.38
N ALA A 44 16.89 -15.89 1.68
CA ALA A 44 15.98 -16.51 2.64
C ALA A 44 14.55 -15.99 2.45
N THR A 45 13.57 -16.87 2.65
CA THR A 45 12.15 -16.49 2.68
C THR A 45 11.89 -15.43 3.76
N PRO A 46 11.32 -14.26 3.42
CA PRO A 46 11.11 -13.19 4.38
C PRO A 46 9.96 -13.48 5.36
N ALA A 47 10.27 -14.12 6.49
CA ALA A 47 9.32 -14.42 7.56
C ALA A 47 9.37 -13.37 8.69
N GLY A 48 8.22 -13.07 9.30
CA GLY A 48 8.10 -12.13 10.41
C GLY A 48 8.31 -10.65 10.06
N LEU A 49 8.29 -10.30 8.77
CA LEU A 49 8.38 -8.91 8.33
C LEU A 49 7.08 -8.17 8.59
N SER A 50 7.17 -6.93 9.07
CA SER A 50 5.98 -6.07 9.16
C SER A 50 5.59 -5.59 7.78
N VAL A 51 4.34 -5.87 7.41
CA VAL A 51 3.73 -5.41 6.15
C VAL A 51 2.70 -4.36 6.52
N ALA A 52 2.79 -3.18 5.92
CA ALA A 52 1.89 -2.07 6.16
C ALA A 52 1.03 -1.81 4.93
N LEU A 53 -0.29 -1.76 5.11
CA LEU A 53 -1.23 -1.25 4.12
C LEU A 53 -1.49 0.22 4.45
N HIS A 54 -1.14 1.10 3.52
CA HIS A 54 -1.38 2.53 3.54
C HIS A 54 -2.67 2.82 2.80
N THR A 55 -3.49 3.70 3.37
CA THR A 55 -4.65 4.28 2.71
C THR A 55 -4.49 5.78 2.68
N GLU A 56 -4.86 6.44 1.59
CA GLU A 56 -4.87 7.91 1.50
C GLU A 56 -6.20 8.33 0.89
N HIS A 57 -7.10 8.83 1.73
CA HIS A 57 -8.40 9.32 1.30
C HIS A 57 -8.34 10.84 1.13
N LEU A 58 -8.94 11.36 0.05
CA LEU A 58 -8.88 12.79 -0.31
C LEU A 58 -9.24 13.76 0.84
N GLU A 59 -10.31 13.50 1.58
CA GLU A 59 -10.75 14.35 2.70
C GLU A 59 -10.24 13.94 4.10
N ARG A 60 -10.13 12.63 4.36
CA ARG A 60 -9.78 12.09 5.69
C ARG A 60 -8.27 11.94 5.91
N GLY A 61 -7.49 11.92 4.83
CA GLY A 61 -6.04 11.78 4.84
C GLY A 61 -5.56 10.33 4.99
N ALA A 62 -4.36 10.19 5.54
CA ALA A 62 -3.65 8.91 5.65
C ALA A 62 -4.22 7.98 6.73
N GLY A 63 -4.34 6.70 6.39
CA GLY A 63 -4.56 5.58 7.29
C GLY A 63 -3.50 4.49 7.12
N MET A 64 -3.34 3.64 8.13
CA MET A 64 -2.35 2.56 8.11
C MET A 64 -2.84 1.34 8.89
N PHE A 65 -2.68 0.16 8.27
CA PHE A 65 -2.93 -1.14 8.88
C PHE A 65 -1.68 -1.98 8.81
N HIS A 66 -1.47 -2.86 9.80
CA HIS A 66 -0.29 -3.73 9.85
C HIS A 66 -0.67 -5.19 9.93
N THR A 67 0.15 -6.02 9.30
CA THR A 67 0.21 -7.46 9.49
C THR A 67 1.67 -7.93 9.47
N PHE A 68 1.90 -9.22 9.63
CA PHE A 68 3.24 -9.82 9.56
C PHE A 68 3.28 -10.94 8.54
N THR A 69 4.44 -11.15 7.93
CA THR A 69 4.63 -12.34 7.08
C THR A 69 4.76 -13.60 7.91
N GLU A 70 4.14 -14.67 7.42
CA GLU A 70 4.26 -16.04 7.95
C GLU A 70 5.59 -16.69 7.54
N MET A 71 5.82 -17.92 7.97
CA MET A 71 7.08 -18.65 7.70
C MET A 71 7.37 -18.84 6.20
N ASP A 72 6.34 -18.84 5.35
CA ASP A 72 6.45 -18.97 3.90
C ASP A 72 6.50 -17.61 3.18
N GLY A 73 6.54 -16.50 3.93
CA GLY A 73 6.54 -15.14 3.39
C GLY A 73 5.15 -14.62 3.02
N SER A 74 4.09 -15.43 3.19
CA SER A 74 2.72 -14.99 2.95
C SER A 74 2.24 -14.01 4.00
N PHE A 75 1.29 -13.13 3.65
CA PHE A 75 0.63 -12.24 4.59
C PHE A 75 -0.83 -12.04 4.20
N GLU A 76 -1.64 -11.70 5.20
CA GLU A 76 -3.05 -11.38 5.02
C GLU A 76 -3.43 -10.25 5.98
N PHE A 77 -4.18 -9.27 5.47
CA PHE A 77 -4.79 -8.22 6.29
C PHE A 77 -6.18 -8.66 6.78
N SER A 78 -6.75 -7.97 7.76
CA SER A 78 -8.21 -8.10 7.95
C SER A 78 -8.94 -7.47 6.75
N PRO A 79 -10.17 -7.93 6.41
CA PRO A 79 -10.96 -7.28 5.37
C PRO A 79 -11.07 -5.78 5.63
N ILE A 80 -10.83 -4.97 4.59
CA ILE A 80 -10.97 -3.52 4.66
C ILE A 80 -12.21 -3.08 3.88
N GLU A 81 -12.84 -2.01 4.33
CA GLU A 81 -13.89 -1.36 3.55
C GLU A 81 -13.23 -0.60 2.38
N VAL A 82 -13.71 -0.85 1.17
CA VAL A 82 -13.28 -0.13 -0.02
C VAL A 82 -14.07 1.17 -0.10
N GLU A 83 -13.34 2.27 -0.16
CA GLU A 83 -13.91 3.60 -0.21
C GLU A 83 -13.56 4.24 -1.55
N GLU A 84 -14.51 5.00 -2.10
CA GLU A 84 -14.24 5.87 -3.23
C GLU A 84 -13.18 6.94 -2.84
N ASP A 85 -12.47 7.47 -3.82
CA ASP A 85 -11.44 8.52 -3.63
C ASP A 85 -10.31 8.16 -2.64
N THR A 86 -10.05 6.87 -2.46
CA THR A 86 -8.99 6.35 -1.60
C THR A 86 -7.92 5.62 -2.40
N LEU A 87 -6.65 5.99 -2.21
CA LEU A 87 -5.49 5.28 -2.74
C LEU A 87 -5.02 4.23 -1.74
N TYR A 88 -4.64 3.06 -2.25
CA TYR A 88 -4.14 1.95 -1.44
C TYR A 88 -2.72 1.58 -1.89
N GLY A 89 -1.83 1.37 -0.94
CA GLY A 89 -0.45 0.93 -1.20
C GLY A 89 0.05 0.04 -0.09
N VAL A 90 0.80 -1.00 -0.43
CA VAL A 90 1.45 -1.88 0.55
C VAL A 90 2.92 -1.56 0.58
N SER A 91 3.49 -1.55 1.79
CA SER A 91 4.93 -1.46 1.97
C SER A 91 5.46 -2.54 2.90
N VAL A 92 6.69 -2.97 2.67
CA VAL A 92 7.47 -3.81 3.57
C VAL A 92 8.86 -3.20 3.73
N ILE A 93 9.43 -3.33 4.94
CA ILE A 93 10.83 -2.99 5.18
C ILE A 93 11.62 -4.29 5.26
N HIS A 94 12.59 -4.46 4.35
CA HIS A 94 13.50 -5.59 4.33
C HIS A 94 14.93 -5.08 4.42
N GLN A 95 15.68 -5.52 5.44
CA GLN A 95 17.06 -5.08 5.73
C GLN A 95 17.27 -3.55 5.71
N GLY A 96 16.26 -2.77 6.11
CA GLY A 96 16.32 -1.30 6.16
C GLY A 96 15.93 -0.58 4.87
N ALA A 97 15.69 -1.30 3.77
CA ALA A 97 15.13 -0.76 2.54
C ALA A 97 13.59 -0.88 2.54
N THR A 98 12.91 0.17 2.07
CA THR A 98 11.45 0.19 1.93
C THR A 98 11.05 -0.21 0.52
N TYR A 99 10.25 -1.27 0.40
CA TYR A 99 9.66 -1.72 -0.84
C TYR A 99 8.16 -1.39 -0.83
N THR A 100 7.65 -0.83 -1.93
CA THR A 100 6.25 -0.37 -2.01
C THR A 100 5.58 -0.85 -3.29
N LEU A 101 4.31 -1.23 -3.18
CA LEU A 101 3.46 -1.60 -4.31
C LEU A 101 2.11 -0.88 -4.19
N ASN A 102 1.69 -0.18 -5.25
CA ASN A 102 0.34 0.37 -5.32
C ASN A 102 -0.66 -0.77 -5.54
N VAL A 103 -1.75 -0.76 -4.77
CA VAL A 103 -2.79 -1.79 -4.84
C VAL A 103 -4.09 -1.15 -5.28
N ASN A 104 -4.83 -1.85 -6.14
CA ASN A 104 -6.19 -1.47 -6.49
C ASN A 104 -7.13 -2.58 -5.99
N PRO A 105 -8.08 -2.28 -5.08
CA PRO A 105 -9.05 -3.26 -4.59
C PRO A 105 -9.90 -3.94 -5.68
N SER A 106 -9.95 -3.37 -6.88
CA SER A 106 -10.60 -4.00 -8.05
C SER A 106 -9.82 -5.20 -8.61
N TYR A 107 -8.53 -5.36 -8.25
CA TYR A 107 -7.69 -6.45 -8.70
C TYR A 107 -7.70 -7.62 -7.71
N LYS A 108 -7.46 -8.82 -8.24
CA LYS A 108 -7.42 -10.04 -7.42
C LYS A 108 -6.12 -10.12 -6.63
N SER A 109 -6.25 -10.40 -5.34
CA SER A 109 -5.21 -11.00 -4.50
C SER A 109 -4.94 -12.46 -4.95
N PRO A 110 -3.78 -13.05 -4.64
CA PRO A 110 -2.66 -12.48 -3.88
C PRO A 110 -1.78 -11.53 -4.70
N ILE A 111 -1.20 -10.53 -4.04
CA ILE A 111 -0.13 -9.69 -4.61
C ILE A 111 1.26 -10.27 -4.30
N GLU A 112 2.27 -9.96 -5.11
CA GLU A 112 3.67 -10.33 -4.87
C GLU A 112 4.50 -9.05 -4.67
N ILE A 113 5.29 -9.02 -3.60
CA ILE A 113 6.26 -7.94 -3.34
C ILE A 113 7.65 -8.58 -3.38
N GLU A 114 8.44 -8.18 -4.37
CA GLU A 114 9.83 -8.62 -4.49
C GLU A 114 10.74 -7.72 -3.65
N VAL A 115 11.57 -8.35 -2.83
CA VAL A 115 12.59 -7.70 -2.01
C VAL A 115 13.96 -8.28 -2.33
N PHE A 116 15.00 -7.53 -2.01
CA PHE A 116 16.38 -7.97 -2.23
C PHE A 116 17.19 -7.74 -0.96
N ASP A 117 18.07 -8.67 -0.65
CA ASP A 117 19.02 -8.52 0.45
C ASP A 117 19.97 -7.34 0.20
N ALA A 118 20.28 -6.61 1.26
CA ALA A 118 21.22 -5.51 1.20
C ALA A 118 22.63 -6.03 0.90
N VAL A 119 23.38 -5.28 0.10
CA VAL A 119 24.77 -5.58 -0.22
C VAL A 119 25.66 -4.59 0.53
N ASP A 120 26.57 -5.09 1.36
CA ASP A 120 27.53 -4.28 2.13
C ASP A 120 28.86 -4.05 1.38
N SER A 121 29.00 -4.58 0.16
CA SER A 121 30.19 -4.39 -0.69
C SER A 121 30.06 -3.16 -1.60
N ASP A 122 31.12 -2.37 -1.69
CA ASP A 122 31.28 -1.28 -2.65
C ASP A 122 31.63 -1.77 -4.06
N ASP A 123 31.91 -3.07 -4.24
CA ASP A 123 32.18 -3.68 -5.55
C ASP A 123 30.96 -3.63 -6.49
N VAL A 124 29.75 -3.49 -5.94
CA VAL A 124 28.47 -3.58 -6.67
C VAL A 124 27.84 -2.21 -6.93
N VAL A 125 28.23 -1.20 -6.13
CA VAL A 125 27.75 0.18 -6.25
C VAL A 125 28.87 1.04 -6.80
N ALA A 126 28.87 1.25 -8.11
CA ALA A 126 29.88 2.05 -8.78
C ALA A 126 29.48 3.54 -8.83
N GLY A 127 30.45 4.43 -8.58
CA GLY A 127 30.30 5.86 -8.88
C GLY A 127 30.49 6.10 -10.38
N PHE A 128 29.43 6.46 -11.09
CA PHE A 128 29.48 6.65 -12.55
C PHE A 128 29.98 8.03 -12.96
N ASN A 129 29.68 9.08 -12.18
CA ASN A 129 30.12 10.45 -12.44
C ASN A 129 30.21 11.26 -11.15
N ALA A 130 31.27 12.05 -11.01
CA ALA A 130 31.41 13.07 -9.98
C ALA A 130 31.49 14.45 -10.65
N SER A 131 30.55 15.34 -10.33
CA SER A 131 30.56 16.73 -10.78
C SER A 131 30.81 17.65 -9.60
N VAL A 132 31.81 18.52 -9.74
CA VAL A 132 32.19 19.50 -8.71
C VAL A 132 31.90 20.90 -9.24
N LEU A 133 31.02 21.62 -8.55
CA LEU A 133 30.68 22.99 -8.84
C LEU A 133 31.19 23.92 -7.73
N PHE A 134 32.03 24.87 -8.09
CA PHE A 134 32.44 25.96 -7.21
C PHE A 134 31.33 27.01 -7.19
N THR A 135 30.62 27.13 -6.06
CA THR A 135 29.43 27.97 -5.95
C THR A 135 29.75 29.39 -5.46
N SER A 136 30.85 29.57 -4.73
CA SER A 136 31.29 30.89 -4.25
C SER A 136 32.75 30.89 -3.81
N ILE A 137 33.40 32.05 -3.89
CA ILE A 137 34.72 32.33 -3.34
C ILE A 137 34.65 33.63 -2.54
N ASP A 138 35.03 33.60 -1.27
CA ASP A 138 35.14 34.78 -0.41
C ASP A 138 36.61 34.95 0.06
N PRO A 139 37.35 35.91 -0.53
CA PRO A 139 38.73 36.19 -0.16
C PRO A 139 38.89 36.78 1.24
N SER A 140 37.87 37.48 1.75
CA SER A 140 37.93 38.18 3.04
C SER A 140 37.92 37.19 4.21
N THR A 141 37.18 36.09 4.05
CA THR A 141 37.13 34.98 5.01
C THR A 141 37.98 33.78 4.59
N ARG A 142 38.62 33.84 3.41
CA ARG A 142 39.42 32.75 2.80
C ARG A 142 38.64 31.45 2.67
N ARG A 143 37.38 31.56 2.22
CA ARG A 143 36.48 30.42 2.06
C ARG A 143 36.12 30.20 0.59
N VAL A 144 35.99 28.92 0.24
CA VAL A 144 35.45 28.47 -1.03
C VAL A 144 34.28 27.55 -0.71
N SER A 145 33.16 27.74 -1.39
CA SER A 145 31.98 26.87 -1.29
C SER A 145 31.93 25.99 -2.53
N ILE A 146 31.70 24.69 -2.31
CA ILE A 146 31.71 23.66 -3.33
C ILE A 146 30.45 22.81 -3.16
N MET A 147 29.81 22.47 -4.26
CA MET A 147 28.75 21.46 -4.33
C MET A 147 29.27 20.28 -5.15
N GLU A 148 29.16 19.08 -4.60
CA GLU A 148 29.51 17.83 -5.26
C GLU A 148 28.23 17.04 -5.55
N MET A 149 28.16 16.48 -6.76
CA MET A 149 27.11 15.57 -7.17
C MET A 149 27.75 14.26 -7.64
N ILE A 150 27.37 13.16 -7.00
CA ILE A 150 27.84 11.82 -7.33
C ILE A 150 26.64 11.03 -7.85
N THR A 151 26.77 10.47 -9.06
CA THR A 151 25.81 9.49 -9.58
C THR A 151 26.28 8.10 -9.17
N LEU A 152 25.46 7.40 -8.39
CA LEU A 152 25.67 5.99 -8.07
C LEU A 152 24.92 5.12 -9.08
N VAL A 153 25.54 4.03 -9.50
CA VAL A 153 24.96 2.99 -10.35
C VAL A 153 25.05 1.67 -9.60
N ASN A 154 23.94 0.95 -9.51
CA ASN A 154 23.96 -0.43 -9.08
C ASN A 154 24.27 -1.30 -10.31
N GLU A 155 25.41 -1.98 -10.30
CA GLU A 155 25.82 -2.88 -11.39
C GLU A 155 25.30 -4.31 -11.21
N SER A 156 24.59 -4.61 -10.11
CA SER A 156 23.88 -5.87 -9.94
C SER A 156 22.51 -5.89 -10.62
N GLU A 157 22.01 -7.11 -10.86
CA GLU A 157 20.63 -7.36 -11.29
C GLU A 157 19.64 -7.45 -10.09
N THR A 158 20.00 -6.93 -8.91
CA THR A 158 19.23 -7.10 -7.66
C THR A 158 18.55 -5.82 -7.15
N THR A 159 18.21 -4.88 -8.03
CA THR A 159 17.36 -3.71 -7.72
C THR A 159 16.45 -3.37 -8.88
#